data_AF-A0A7C5U370-F1
#
_entry.id   AF-A0A7C5U370-F1
#
_cell.length_a   1.000
_cell.length_b   1.000
_cell.length_c   1.000
_cell.angle_alpha   90.00
_cell.angle_beta   90.00
_cell.angle_gamma   90.00
#
_symmetry.space_group_name_H-M   'P 1'
#
loop_
_entity.id
_entity.type
_entity.pdbx_description
1 polymer ?
#
loop_
_entity_poly.entity_id
_entity_poly.type
_entity_poly.pdbx_seq_one_letter_code
_entity_poly.pdbx_strand_id
1 'polypeptide(L)' 'MIGYLSVKNLENKHLGGILIINEFGIPVEFKYSEPVSPTKLQEIIYGSSLEYYLHVEIIAKGLVQKIENRPDVILVQDP' A
#
# COMPACT_ATOMS: atom_id res chain seq x y z
N MET A 1 -10.30 9.11 13.24
CA MET A 1 -9.99 9.19 11.78
C MET A 1 -9.95 7.80 11.19
N ILE A 2 -10.29 7.63 9.91
CA ILE A 2 -10.27 6.32 9.22
C ILE A 2 -9.27 6.38 8.06
N GLY A 3 -8.45 5.35 7.92
CA GLY A 3 -7.58 5.15 6.76
C GLY A 3 -8.14 4.11 5.79
N TYR A 4 -7.90 4.30 4.49
CA TYR A 4 -8.18 3.33 3.44
C TYR A 4 -6.89 3.06 2.68
N LEU A 5 -6.46 1.81 2.64
CA LEU A 5 -5.22 1.38 1.98
C LEU A 5 -5.55 0.34 0.90
N SER A 6 -5.03 0.55 -0.30
CA SER A 6 -5.16 -0.40 -1.40
C SER A 6 -3.82 -0.52 -2.12
N VAL A 7 -3.47 -1.73 -2.51
CA VAL A 7 -2.31 -2.02 -3.36
C VAL A 7 -2.79 -2.88 -4.52
N LYS A 8 -2.31 -2.58 -5.73
CA LYS A 8 -2.72 -3.25 -6.97
C LYS A 8 -1.52 -3.58 -7.84
N ASN A 9 -1.64 -4.69 -8.55
CA ASN A 9 -0.77 -5.04 -9.67
C ASN A 9 -1.44 -4.59 -10.98
N LEU A 10 -0.77 -3.72 -11.73
CA LEU A 10 -1.15 -3.31 -13.07
C LEU A 10 0.00 -3.64 -14.02
N GLU A 11 -0.15 -4.69 -14.83
CA GLU A 11 0.85 -5.10 -15.84
C GLU A 11 2.28 -5.27 -15.27
N ASN A 12 2.41 -5.99 -14.15
CA ASN A 12 3.67 -6.22 -13.43
C ASN A 12 4.30 -4.96 -12.80
N LYS A 13 3.47 -3.93 -12.60
CA LYS A 13 3.80 -2.76 -11.78
C LYS A 13 2.89 -2.75 -10.57
N HIS A 14 3.50 -2.74 -9.40
CA HIS A 14 2.80 -2.73 -8.12
C HIS A 14 2.75 -1.31 -7.60
N LEU A 15 1.54 -0.83 -7.29
CA LEU A 15 1.29 0.52 -6.81
C LEU A 15 0.28 0.48 -5.67
N GLY A 16 0.48 1.33 -4.66
CA GLY A 16 -0.47 1.49 -3.58
C GLY A 16 -0.76 2.94 -3.24
N GLY A 17 -1.88 3.14 -2.57
CA GLY A 17 -2.30 4.43 -2.06
C GLY A 17 -2.97 4.27 -0.69
N ILE A 18 -2.76 5.26 0.17
CA ILE A 18 -3.43 5.39 1.45
C ILE A 18 -4.12 6.75 1.53
N LEU A 19 -5.41 6.73 1.90
CA LEU A 19 -6.26 7.90 2.09
C LEU A 19 -6.72 7.94 3.55
N ILE A 20 -6.50 9.07 4.23
CA ILE A 20 -7.01 9.30 5.58
C ILE A 20 -8.14 10.33 5.52
N ILE A 21 -9.25 10.02 6.20
CA ILE A 21 -10.41 10.90 6.35
C ILE A 21 -10.67 11.23 7.82
N ASN A 22 -11.23 12.42 8.06
CA ASN A 22 -11.78 12.79 9.37
C ASN A 22 -13.20 12.24 9.59
N GLU A 23 -13.78 12.53 10.76
CA GLU A 23 -15.12 12.12 11.17
C GLU A 23 -16.25 12.66 10.28
N PHE A 24 -15.98 13.70 9.49
CA PHE A 24 -16.92 14.26 8.50
C PHE A 24 -16.75 13.66 7.10
N GLY A 25 -15.84 12.69 6.93
CA GLY A 25 -15.54 12.08 5.63
C GLY A 25 -14.66 12.93 4.72
N ILE A 26 -14.04 14.00 5.25
CA ILE A 26 -13.18 14.89 4.47
C ILE A 26 -11.77 14.29 4.38
N PRO A 27 -11.19 14.15 3.18
CA PRO A 27 -9.78 13.80 3.00
C PRO A 27 -8.85 14.79 3.71
N VAL A 28 -8.04 14.29 4.64
CA VAL A 28 -7.03 15.10 5.34
C VAL A 28 -5.61 14.76 4.91
N GLU A 29 -5.41 13.56 4.35
CA GLU A 29 -4.10 13.12 3.88
C GLU A 29 -4.25 12.06 2.80
N PHE A 30 -3.42 12.15 1.77
CA PHE A 30 -3.30 11.12 0.75
C PHE A 30 -1.82 10.91 0.42
N LYS A 31 -1.36 9.66 0.42
CA LYS A 31 -0.03 9.27 -0.04
C LYS A 31 -0.11 8.10 -0.99
N TYR A 32 0.84 8.01 -1.90
CA TYR A 32 0.93 6.92 -2.87
C TYR A 32 2.39 6.45 -3.02
N SER A 33 2.56 5.24 -3.53
CA SER A 33 3.88 4.72 -3.91
C SER A 33 4.13 4.96 -5.39
N GLU A 34 5.36 5.27 -5.76
CA GLU A 34 5.79 5.11 -7.15
C GLU A 34 5.65 3.64 -7.57
N PRO A 35 5.39 3.35 -8.86
CA PRO A 35 5.26 1.99 -9.34
C PRO A 35 6.53 1.16 -9.07
N VAL A 36 6.35 0.01 -8.41
CA VAL A 36 7.43 -0.93 -8.12
C VAL A 36 7.35 -2.11 -9.09
N SER A 37 8.42 -2.38 -9.82
CA SER A 37 8.56 -3.59 -10.62
C SER A 37 9.60 -4.50 -9.99
N PRO A 38 9.32 -5.80 -9.81
CA PRO A 38 10.30 -6.71 -9.28
C PRO A 38 11.47 -6.89 -10.25
N THR A 39 12.65 -7.06 -9.68
CA THR A 39 13.81 -7.55 -10.43
C THR A 39 13.70 -9.06 -10.65
N LYS A 40 14.35 -9.58 -11.69
CA LYS A 40 14.45 -11.03 -11.94
C LYS A 40 14.96 -11.81 -10.73
N LEU A 41 15.90 -11.23 -9.97
CA LEU A 41 16.41 -11.86 -8.76
C LEU A 41 15.33 -11.98 -7.68
N GLN A 42 14.52 -10.93 -7.48
CA GLN A 42 13.39 -10.97 -6.55
C GLN A 42 12.33 -11.99 -6.99
N GLU A 43 12.04 -12.08 -8.30
CA GLU A 43 11.12 -13.09 -8.83
C GLU A 43 11.58 -14.51 -8.48
N ILE A 44 12.87 -14.80 -8.60
CA ILE A 44 13.45 -16.11 -8.26
C ILE A 44 13.42 -16.38 -6.75
N ILE A 45 13.85 -15.41 -5.93
CA ILE A 45 13.99 -15.59 -4.48
C ILE A 45 12.62 -15.73 -3.81
N TYR A 46 11.66 -14.89 -4.19
CA TYR A 46 10.36 -14.85 -3.54
C TYR A 46 9.34 -15.79 -4.18
N GLY A 47 9.48 -16.13 -5.47
CA GLY A 47 8.58 -17.07 -6.15
C GLY A 47 7.10 -16.75 -5.89
N SER A 48 6.38 -17.70 -5.29
CA SER A 48 4.96 -17.53 -4.96
C SER A 48 4.65 -16.45 -3.93
N SER A 49 5.63 -16.05 -3.10
CA SER A 49 5.45 -14.97 -2.11
C SER A 49 5.82 -13.59 -2.65
N LEU A 50 6.17 -13.46 -3.93
CA LEU A 50 6.60 -12.19 -4.51
C LEU A 50 5.53 -11.11 -4.35
N GLU A 51 4.28 -11.45 -4.63
CA GLU A 51 3.19 -10.49 -4.56
C GLU A 51 2.96 -10.01 -3.12
N TYR A 52 2.91 -10.93 -2.15
CA TYR A 52 2.83 -10.58 -0.73
C TYR A 52 3.98 -9.65 -0.32
N TYR A 53 5.21 -9.98 -0.70
CA TYR A 53 6.38 -9.17 -0.37
C TYR A 53 6.26 -7.73 -0.94
N LEU A 54 5.91 -7.60 -2.22
CA LEU A 54 5.78 -6.28 -2.84
C LEU A 54 4.60 -5.50 -2.25
N HIS A 55 3.44 -6.13 -2.10
CA HIS A 55 2.24 -5.43 -1.64
C HIS A 55 2.30 -5.08 -0.17
N VAL A 56 2.70 -6.03 0.69
CA VAL A 56 2.63 -5.88 2.14
C VAL A 56 3.92 -5.28 2.69
N GLU A 57 5.06 -5.93 2.43
CA GLU A 57 6.32 -5.56 3.06
C GLU A 57 6.90 -4.25 2.51
N ILE A 58 6.77 -4.03 1.20
CA ILE A 58 7.33 -2.84 0.55
C ILE A 58 6.31 -1.69 0.52
N ILE A 59 5.16 -1.91 -0.11
CA ILE A 59 4.24 -0.81 -0.41
C ILE A 59 3.38 -0.44 0.81
N ALA A 60 2.60 -1.39 1.34
CA ALA A 60 1.65 -1.13 2.43
C ALA A 60 2.36 -0.60 3.69
N LYS A 61 3.37 -1.32 4.19
CA LYS A 61 4.16 -0.88 5.37
C LYS A 61 4.84 0.46 5.11
N GLY A 62 5.42 0.66 3.93
CA GLY A 62 6.05 1.92 3.55
C GLY A 62 5.09 3.11 3.56
N LEU A 63 3.86 2.92 3.10
CA LEU A 63 2.81 3.95 3.13
C LEU A 63 2.36 4.23 4.57
N VAL A 64 2.09 3.19 5.36
CA VAL A 64 1.66 3.33 6.76
C VAL A 64 2.73 4.02 7.62
N GLN A 65 4.02 3.80 7.34
CA GLN A 65 5.09 4.51 8.04
C GLN A 65 5.20 5.99 7.68
N LYS A 66 4.70 6.38 6.49
CA LYS A 66 4.80 7.75 5.98
C LYS A 66 3.63 8.64 6.37
N ILE A 67 2.50 8.10 6.83
CA ILE A 67 1.34 8.93 7.21
C ILE A 67 1.63 9.74 8.47
N GLU A 68 1.15 10.98 8.49
CA GLU A 68 1.31 11.89 9.64
C GLU A 68 0.03 11.91 10.49
N ASN A 69 -1.13 11.86 9.84
CA ASN A 69 -2.42 11.72 10.51
C ASN A 69 -2.67 10.24 10.80
N ARG A 70 -2.45 9.83 12.05
CA ARG A 70 -2.59 8.43 12.48
C ARG A 70 -4.08 8.08 12.67
N PRO A 71 -4.71 7.30 11.77
CA PRO A 71 -6.09 6.88 11.95
C PRO A 71 -6.20 5.81 13.05
N ASP A 72 -7.39 5.67 13.62
CA ASP A 72 -7.69 4.65 14.62
C ASP A 72 -7.79 3.25 14.00
N VAL A 73 -8.19 3.20 12.72
CA VAL A 73 -8.31 1.99 11.93
C VAL A 73 -7.89 2.25 10.49
N ILE A 74 -7.23 1.28 9.86
CA ILE A 74 -6.95 1.26 8.42
C ILE A 74 -7.75 0.11 7.83
N LEU A 75 -8.67 0.45 6.93
CA LEU A 75 -9.41 -0.50 6.12
C LEU A 75 -8.57 -0.86 4.91
N VAL A 76 -8.37 -2.16 4.71
CA VAL A 76 -7.67 -2.72 3.55
C VAL A 76 -8.66 -3.49 2.69
N GLN A 77 -8.38 -3.55 1.39
CA GLN A 77 -9.10 -4.45 0.52
C GLN A 77 -8.53 -5.86 0.76
N ASP A 78 -9.33 -6.74 1.34
CA ASP A 78 -8.99 -8.17 1.45
C ASP A 78 -8.94 -8.75 0.02
N PRO A 79 -7.84 -9.41 -0.39
CA PRO A 79 -7.74 -10.02 -1.71
C PRO A 79 -8.72 -11.19 -1.90
#